data_AF-A0A1H5X753-F1
#
_entry.id   AF-A0A1H5X753-F1
#
_cell.length_a   1.000
_cell.length_b   1.000
_cell.length_c   1.000
_cell.angle_alpha   90.00
_cell.angle_beta   90.00
_cell.angle_gamma   90.00
#
_symmetry.space_group_name_H-M   'P 1'
#
loop_
_entity.id
_entity.type
_entity.pdbx_description
1 polymer ?
#
loop_
_entity_poly.entity_id
_entity_poly.type
_entity_poly.pdbx_seq_one_letter_code
_entity_poly.pdbx_strand_id
1 'polypeptide(L)'
;MAHKLLDDRTDTEPLKDKSVAELLRLLSDQVRELVQQELRMARSELMEKGKSAGRGAGMFGAAAITALFGAGTLLATIVLALDLVLPAWAAALIVAAVLLATAGIMALMGRAQTRKAVPPMPAHTVESVKRDVQAVKEHAHHH
;
A
#
# COMPACT_ATOMS: atom_id res chain seq x y z
N MET A 1 -49.60 57.66 45.25
CA MET A 1 -48.87 56.42 45.59
C MET A 1 -49.01 55.45 44.41
N ALA A 2 -48.55 55.72 43.18
CA ALA A 2 -47.23 56.16 42.72
C ALA A 2 -46.08 55.37 43.38
N HIS A 3 -45.90 54.08 43.06
CA HIS A 3 -44.56 53.44 42.98
C HIS A 3 -44.48 51.95 42.55
N LYS A 4 -45.45 51.34 41.87
CA LYS A 4 -45.17 50.07 41.17
C LYS A 4 -45.13 50.25 39.65
N LEU A 5 -44.25 51.17 39.28
CA LEU A 5 -43.56 51.20 38.01
C LEU A 5 -42.81 49.88 37.81
N LEU A 6 -42.82 49.39 36.57
CA LEU A 6 -41.70 48.73 35.90
C LEU A 6 -41.06 47.56 36.66
N ASP A 7 -41.54 46.36 36.39
CA ASP A 7 -40.69 45.16 36.38
C ASP A 7 -41.38 44.20 35.41
N ASP A 8 -41.05 44.32 34.13
CA ASP A 8 -39.96 43.58 33.48
C ASP A 8 -40.37 42.13 33.22
N ARG A 9 -39.99 41.63 32.03
CA ARG A 9 -40.39 40.37 31.39
C ARG A 9 -41.63 40.44 30.52
N THR A 10 -41.54 41.25 29.48
CA THR A 10 -41.87 40.73 28.15
C THR A 10 -40.90 39.59 27.84
N ASP A 11 -41.26 38.35 28.20
CA ASP A 11 -40.58 37.15 27.72
C ASP A 11 -40.94 36.93 26.24
N THR A 12 -40.47 37.83 25.37
CA THR A 12 -40.50 37.67 23.92
C THR A 12 -39.11 37.28 23.45
N GLU A 13 -38.70 36.05 23.74
CA GLU A 13 -37.47 35.40 23.26
C GLU A 13 -37.73 33.86 23.25
N PRO A 14 -37.28 33.05 22.27
CA PRO A 14 -37.01 33.28 20.86
C PRO A 14 -37.58 32.11 20.01
N LEU A 15 -38.80 32.24 19.47
CA LEU A 15 -39.39 31.17 18.62
C LEU A 15 -38.73 31.07 17.24
N LYS A 16 -38.05 32.13 16.79
CA LYS A 16 -37.40 32.22 15.48
C LYS A 16 -35.95 31.74 15.50
N ASP A 17 -35.21 31.97 16.59
CA ASP A 17 -33.85 31.46 16.73
C ASP A 17 -33.81 29.94 17.01
N LYS A 18 -34.88 29.39 17.58
CA LYS A 18 -35.03 27.93 17.72
C LYS A 18 -35.10 27.21 16.37
N SER A 19 -35.74 27.77 15.34
CA SER A 19 -35.89 27.07 14.04
C SER A 19 -34.63 27.10 13.17
N VAL A 20 -33.87 28.20 13.19
CA VAL A 20 -32.57 28.28 12.48
C VAL A 20 -31.56 27.34 13.14
N ALA A 21 -31.54 27.28 14.47
CA ALA A 21 -30.73 26.32 15.21
C ALA A 21 -31.15 24.86 14.92
N GLU A 22 -32.45 24.60 14.77
CA GLU A 22 -33.00 23.26 14.46
C GLU A 22 -32.71 22.82 13.02
N LEU A 23 -32.77 23.72 12.03
CA LEU A 23 -32.38 23.44 10.64
C LEU A 23 -30.88 23.18 10.49
N LEU A 24 -30.04 23.97 11.15
CA LEU A 24 -28.59 23.73 11.18
C LEU A 24 -28.26 22.38 11.83
N ARG A 25 -29.02 21.99 12.86
CA ARG A 25 -28.88 20.70 13.51
C ARG A 25 -29.31 19.55 12.59
N LEU A 26 -30.43 19.66 11.89
CA LEU A 26 -30.86 18.68 10.88
C LEU A 26 -29.88 18.56 9.71
N LEU A 27 -29.32 19.67 9.24
CA LEU A 27 -28.34 19.66 8.15
C LEU A 27 -27.03 19.02 8.61
N SER A 28 -26.60 19.34 9.84
CA SER A 28 -25.42 18.71 10.47
C SER A 28 -25.62 17.20 10.64
N ASP A 29 -26.81 16.78 11.07
CA ASP A 29 -27.15 15.36 11.23
C ASP A 29 -27.19 14.63 9.88
N GLN A 30 -27.74 15.24 8.83
CA GLN A 30 -27.75 14.66 7.47
C GLN A 30 -26.35 14.55 6.87
N VAL A 31 -25.52 15.60 7.02
CA VAL A 31 -24.12 15.56 6.57
C VAL A 31 -23.36 14.47 7.33
N ARG A 32 -23.58 14.36 8.63
CA ARG A 32 -22.97 13.31 9.45
C ARG A 32 -23.42 11.92 9.03
N GLU A 33 -24.70 11.75 8.70
CA GLU A 33 -25.22 10.48 8.19
C GLU A 33 -24.62 10.11 6.83
N LEU A 34 -24.55 11.06 5.90
CA LEU A 34 -23.94 10.86 4.58
C LEU A 34 -22.47 10.47 4.69
N VAL A 35 -21.70 11.19 5.51
CA VAL A 35 -20.29 10.87 5.75
C VAL A 35 -20.15 9.47 6.35
N GLN A 36 -21.00 9.09 7.30
CA GLN A 36 -20.98 7.73 7.84
C GLN A 36 -21.37 6.67 6.80
N GLN A 37 -22.31 6.96 5.90
CA GLN A 37 -22.69 6.06 4.80
C GLN A 37 -21.52 5.86 3.83
N GLU A 38 -20.88 6.95 3.39
CA GLU A 38 -19.73 6.89 2.48
C GLU A 38 -18.57 6.12 3.11
N LEU A 39 -18.30 6.34 4.40
CA LEU A 39 -17.29 5.59 5.13
C LEU A 39 -17.64 4.09 5.25
N ARG A 40 -18.91 3.74 5.47
CA ARG A 40 -19.34 2.34 5.49
C ARG A 40 -19.16 1.69 4.12
N MET A 41 -19.52 2.39 3.05
CA MET A 41 -19.39 1.92 1.68
C MET A 41 -17.92 1.75 1.28
N ALA A 42 -17.10 2.78 1.50
CA ALA A 42 -15.66 2.73 1.26
C ALA A 42 -15.00 1.61 2.07
N ARG A 43 -15.37 1.43 3.34
CA ARG A 43 -14.87 0.32 4.17
C ARG A 43 -15.26 -1.04 3.58
N SER A 44 -16.50 -1.20 3.12
CA SER A 44 -16.96 -2.45 2.52
C SER A 44 -16.20 -2.79 1.23
N GLU A 45 -15.98 -1.80 0.36
CA GLU A 45 -15.24 -1.97 -0.89
C GLU A 45 -13.75 -2.30 -0.63
N LEU A 46 -13.13 -1.63 0.36
CA LEU A 46 -11.77 -1.94 0.79
C LEU A 46 -11.66 -3.35 1.38
N MET A 47 -12.64 -3.80 2.16
CA MET A 47 -12.66 -5.17 2.69
C MET A 47 -12.82 -6.20 1.57
N GLU A 48 -13.66 -5.95 0.57
CA GLU A 48 -13.87 -6.84 -0.57
C GLU A 48 -12.63 -6.92 -1.48
N LYS A 49 -12.04 -5.77 -1.80
CA LYS A 49 -10.75 -5.68 -2.50
C LYS A 49 -9.66 -6.38 -1.70
N GLY A 50 -9.59 -6.14 -0.40
CA GLY A 50 -8.63 -6.77 0.52
C GLY A 50 -8.79 -8.28 0.61
N LYS A 51 -10.03 -8.80 0.66
CA LYS A 51 -10.31 -10.25 0.68
C LYS A 51 -9.94 -10.92 -0.63
N SER A 52 -10.16 -10.24 -1.75
CA SER A 52 -9.81 -10.76 -3.08
C SER A 52 -8.31 -10.75 -3.30
N ALA A 53 -7.63 -9.64 -2.95
CA ALA A 53 -6.17 -9.56 -2.95
C ALA A 53 -5.54 -10.57 -1.98
N GLY A 54 -6.10 -10.74 -0.79
CA GLY A 54 -5.64 -11.70 0.23
C GLY A 54 -5.79 -13.16 -0.21
N ARG A 55 -6.93 -13.52 -0.83
CA ARG A 55 -7.10 -14.85 -1.45
C ARG A 55 -6.09 -15.07 -2.57
N GLY A 56 -5.90 -14.09 -3.45
CA GLY A 56 -4.90 -14.17 -4.52
C GLY A 56 -3.49 -14.38 -3.97
N ALA A 57 -3.05 -13.54 -3.02
CA ALA A 57 -1.76 -13.67 -2.37
C ALA A 57 -1.59 -15.01 -1.64
N GLY A 58 -2.64 -15.48 -0.96
CA GLY A 58 -2.65 -16.79 -0.30
C GLY A 58 -2.51 -17.95 -1.29
N MET A 59 -3.25 -17.92 -2.41
CA MET A 59 -3.15 -18.92 -3.47
C MET A 59 -1.79 -18.91 -4.14
N PHE A 60 -1.23 -17.75 -4.46
CA PHE A 60 0.13 -17.63 -5.01
C PHE A 60 1.19 -18.13 -4.02
N GLY A 61 1.04 -17.83 -2.72
CA GLY A 61 1.92 -18.34 -1.68
C GLY A 61 1.87 -19.87 -1.58
N ALA A 62 0.66 -20.44 -1.55
CA ALA A 62 0.47 -21.90 -1.55
C ALA A 62 1.05 -22.54 -2.81
N ALA A 63 0.76 -21.98 -3.99
CA ALA A 63 1.28 -22.47 -5.26
C ALA A 63 2.83 -22.40 -5.30
N ALA A 64 3.44 -21.34 -4.78
CA ALA A 64 4.89 -21.21 -4.71
C ALA A 64 5.51 -22.28 -3.80
N ILE A 65 4.92 -22.54 -2.63
CA ILE A 65 5.37 -23.60 -1.72
C ILE A 65 5.22 -24.97 -2.38
N THR A 66 4.06 -25.27 -2.98
CA THR A 66 3.82 -26.53 -3.69
C THR A 66 4.80 -26.71 -4.85
N ALA A 67 5.03 -25.67 -5.65
CA ALA A 67 5.99 -25.70 -6.75
C ALA A 67 7.43 -25.90 -6.25
N LEU A 68 7.82 -25.30 -5.11
CA LEU A 68 9.13 -25.51 -4.50
C LEU A 68 9.35 -26.98 -4.11
N PHE A 69 8.37 -27.58 -3.42
CA PHE A 69 8.45 -29.01 -3.09
C PHE A 69 8.44 -29.90 -4.33
N GLY A 70 7.58 -29.60 -5.31
CA GLY A 70 7.53 -30.33 -6.57
C GLY A 70 8.85 -30.28 -7.34
N ALA A 71 9.47 -29.10 -7.43
CA ALA A 71 10.79 -28.92 -8.02
C ALA A 71 11.85 -29.72 -7.25
N GLY A 72 11.85 -29.67 -5.91
CA GLY A 72 12.76 -30.46 -5.08
C GLY A 72 12.61 -31.98 -5.30
N THR A 73 11.38 -32.48 -5.39
CA THR A 73 11.11 -33.89 -5.71
C THR A 73 11.60 -34.25 -7.11
N LEU A 74 11.36 -33.41 -8.12
CA LEU A 74 11.86 -33.65 -9.48
C LEU A 74 13.40 -33.69 -9.53
N LEU A 75 14.07 -32.79 -8.82
CA LEU A 75 15.53 -32.81 -8.70
C LEU A 75 16.03 -34.10 -8.04
N ALA A 76 15.37 -34.54 -6.97
CA ALA A 76 15.66 -35.82 -6.34
C ALA A 76 15.45 -36.99 -7.32
N THR A 77 14.37 -36.97 -8.12
CA THR A 77 14.13 -37.97 -9.17
C THR A 77 15.25 -38.00 -10.20
N ILE A 78 15.77 -36.84 -10.64
CA ILE A 78 16.90 -36.78 -11.58
C ILE A 78 18.15 -37.38 -10.94
N VAL A 79 18.45 -37.04 -9.68
CA VAL A 79 19.60 -37.60 -8.96
C VAL A 79 19.48 -39.13 -8.84
N LEU A 80 18.31 -39.63 -8.44
CA LEU A 80 18.05 -41.07 -8.33
C LEU A 80 18.10 -41.79 -9.69
N ALA A 81 17.64 -41.15 -10.76
CA ALA A 81 17.72 -41.70 -12.11
C ALA A 81 19.18 -41.80 -12.59
N LEU A 82 20.01 -40.79 -12.28
CA LEU A 82 21.44 -40.83 -12.57
C LEU A 82 22.17 -41.84 -11.67
N ASP A 83 21.73 -42.02 -10.43
CA ASP A 83 22.31 -43.01 -9.50
C ASP A 83 22.29 -44.45 -10.05
N LEU A 84 21.38 -44.74 -10.99
CA LEU A 84 21.32 -46.03 -11.68
C LEU A 84 22.56 -46.34 -12.52
N VAL A 85 23.33 -45.32 -12.93
CA VAL A 85 24.48 -45.47 -13.84
C VAL A 85 25.79 -44.90 -13.28
N LEU A 86 25.75 -44.13 -12.19
CA LEU A 86 26.92 -43.55 -11.53
C LEU A 86 26.64 -43.33 -10.03
N PRO A 87 27.65 -43.22 -9.15
CA PRO A 87 27.40 -43.10 -7.71
C PRO A 87 26.59 -41.86 -7.32
N ALA A 88 25.68 -41.99 -6.34
CA ALA A 88 24.79 -40.93 -5.86
C ALA A 88 25.46 -39.57 -5.62
N TRP A 89 26.68 -39.57 -5.06
CA TRP A 89 27.41 -38.33 -4.80
C TRP A 89 27.79 -37.59 -6.10
N ALA A 90 28.17 -38.32 -7.15
CA ALA A 90 28.50 -37.74 -8.44
C ALA A 90 27.23 -37.27 -9.18
N ALA A 91 26.13 -38.00 -9.06
CA ALA A 91 24.83 -37.61 -9.60
C ALA A 91 24.35 -36.29 -9.00
N ALA A 92 24.40 -36.19 -7.67
CA ALA A 92 24.06 -34.96 -6.95
C ALA A 92 24.93 -33.77 -7.37
N LEU A 93 26.25 -33.98 -7.54
CA LEU A 93 27.16 -32.91 -7.99
C LEU A 93 26.86 -32.43 -9.41
N ILE A 94 26.54 -33.33 -10.34
CA ILE A 94 26.18 -32.96 -11.72
C ILE A 94 24.91 -32.11 -11.73
N VAL A 95 23.86 -32.57 -11.03
CA VAL A 95 22.60 -31.83 -10.94
C VAL A 95 22.80 -30.48 -10.27
N ALA A 96 23.58 -30.42 -9.18
CA ALA A 96 23.92 -29.17 -8.51
C ALA A 96 24.68 -28.21 -9.42
N ALA A 97 25.65 -28.69 -10.20
CA ALA A 97 26.42 -27.86 -11.13
C ALA A 97 25.51 -27.25 -12.22
N VAL A 98 24.59 -28.04 -12.80
CA VAL A 98 23.61 -27.54 -13.77
C VAL A 98 22.68 -26.49 -13.15
N LEU A 99 22.21 -26.71 -11.93
CA LEU A 99 21.37 -25.74 -11.21
C LEU A 99 22.11 -24.44 -10.90
N LEU A 100 23.36 -24.52 -10.45
CA LEU A 100 24.17 -23.33 -10.17
C LEU A 100 24.49 -22.55 -11.46
N ALA A 101 24.77 -23.24 -12.57
CA ALA A 101 24.99 -22.60 -13.85
C ALA A 101 23.73 -21.86 -14.33
N THR A 102 22.57 -22.52 -14.28
CA THR A 102 21.28 -21.90 -14.66
C THR A 102 20.92 -20.73 -13.74
N ALA A 103 21.11 -20.87 -12.43
CA ALA A 103 20.91 -19.79 -11.46
C ALA A 103 21.87 -18.61 -11.71
N GLY A 104 23.14 -18.89 -12.03
CA GLY A 104 24.11 -17.87 -12.41
C GLY A 104 23.68 -17.09 -13.64
N ILE A 105 23.23 -17.78 -14.70
CA ILE A 105 22.72 -17.14 -15.92
C ILE A 105 21.50 -16.26 -15.60
N MET A 106 20.52 -16.78 -14.86
CA MET A 106 19.34 -16.02 -14.46
C MET A 106 19.71 -14.79 -13.62
N ALA A 107 20.64 -14.91 -12.68
CA ALA A 107 21.11 -13.78 -11.86
C ALA A 107 21.80 -12.70 -12.71
N LEU A 108 22.62 -13.11 -13.70
CA LEU A 108 23.27 -12.19 -14.63
C LEU A 108 22.25 -11.48 -15.52
N MET A 109 21.27 -12.21 -16.08
CA MET A 109 20.19 -11.63 -16.89
C MET A 109 19.33 -10.67 -16.06
N GLY A 110 18.95 -11.06 -14.84
CA GLY A 110 18.21 -10.21 -13.91
C GLY A 110 18.96 -8.93 -13.58
N ARG A 111 20.28 -9.03 -13.31
CA ARG A 111 21.14 -7.86 -13.09
C ARG A 111 21.24 -6.96 -14.32
N ALA A 112 21.31 -7.54 -15.51
CA ALA A 112 21.33 -6.77 -16.75
C ALA A 112 20.01 -6.03 -16.98
N GLN A 113 18.88 -6.66 -16.68
CA GLN A 113 17.56 -6.07 -16.83
C GLN A 113 17.32 -4.94 -15.80
N THR A 114 17.72 -5.13 -14.54
CA THR A 114 17.59 -4.09 -13.51
C THR A 114 18.50 -2.89 -13.79
N ARG A 115 19.72 -3.11 -14.30
CA ARG A 115 20.61 -2.02 -14.75
C ARG A 115 20.03 -1.22 -15.93
N LYS A 116 19.22 -1.84 -16.80
CA LYS A 116 18.54 -1.15 -17.90
C LYS A 116 17.28 -0.42 -17.45
N ALA A 117 16.58 -0.96 -16.46
CA ALA A 117 15.33 -0.40 -15.93
C ALA A 117 15.54 0.77 -14.96
N VAL A 118 16.74 0.91 -14.38
CA VAL A 118 17.15 2.11 -13.62
C VAL A 118 17.89 3.04 -14.58
N PRO A 119 17.26 4.08 -15.16
CA PRO A 119 18.00 5.07 -15.91
C PRO A 119 19.08 5.68 -14.99
N PRO A 120 20.32 5.89 -15.46
CA PRO A 120 21.28 6.69 -14.70
C PRO A 120 20.57 8.01 -14.39
N MET A 121 20.39 8.29 -13.09
CA MET A 121 19.67 9.46 -12.60
C MET A 121 20.08 10.67 -13.45
N PRO A 122 19.17 11.32 -14.20
CA PRO A 122 19.58 12.34 -15.15
C PRO A 122 20.35 13.40 -14.36
N ALA A 123 21.61 13.65 -14.73
CA ALA A 123 22.45 14.62 -14.02
C ALA A 123 21.74 15.97 -13.85
N HIS A 124 20.91 16.32 -14.84
CA HIS A 124 20.07 17.51 -14.86
C HIS A 124 18.99 17.56 -13.77
N THR A 125 18.41 16.42 -13.35
CA THR A 125 17.37 16.37 -12.29
C THR A 125 17.98 16.55 -10.91
N VAL A 126 19.22 16.08 -10.69
CA VAL A 126 19.94 16.30 -9.44
C VAL A 126 20.40 17.76 -9.34
N GLU A 127 20.78 18.36 -10.47
CA GLU A 127 21.17 19.75 -10.54
C GLU A 127 19.99 20.71 -10.33
N SER A 128 18.80 20.40 -10.89
CA SER A 128 17.59 21.20 -10.65
C SER A 128 17.14 21.13 -9.18
N VAL A 129 17.13 19.93 -8.57
CA VAL A 129 16.79 19.78 -7.15
C VAL A 129 17.82 20.48 -6.25
N LYS A 130 19.12 20.47 -6.61
CA LYS A 130 20.14 21.24 -5.88
C LYS A 130 19.91 22.75 -5.99
N ARG A 131 19.55 23.26 -7.17
CA ARG A 131 19.21 24.68 -7.37
C ARG A 131 17.97 25.07 -6.59
N ASP A 132 16.93 24.23 -6.58
CA ASP A 132 15.69 24.49 -5.84
C ASP A 132 15.95 24.53 -4.33
N VAL A 133 16.80 23.63 -3.80
CA VAL A 133 17.20 23.66 -2.39
C VAL A 133 18.09 24.86 -2.06
N GLN A 134 18.95 25.29 -2.98
CA GLN A 134 19.77 26.51 -2.81
C GLN A 134 18.91 27.78 -2.81
N ALA A 135 17.93 27.89 -3.71
CA ALA A 135 17.03 29.04 -3.79
C ALA A 135 16.18 29.19 -2.51
N VAL A 136 15.71 28.07 -1.95
CA VAL A 136 14.98 28.05 -0.66
C VAL A 136 15.91 28.45 0.50
N LYS A 137 17.18 28.01 0.49
CA LYS A 137 18.17 28.42 1.50
C LYS A 137 18.53 29.91 1.43
N GLU A 138 18.71 30.47 0.23
CA GLU A 138 18.96 31.91 0.05
C GLU A 138 17.78 32.74 0.54
N HIS A 139 16.54 32.34 0.22
CA HIS A 139 15.35 33.04 0.70
C HIS A 139 15.16 32.95 2.22
N ALA A 140 15.62 31.88 2.86
CA ALA A 140 15.58 31.72 4.31
C ALA A 140 16.68 32.52 5.06
N HIS A 141 17.76 32.91 4.38
CA HIS A 141 18.86 33.70 4.97
C HIS A 141 18.72 35.22 4.77
N HIS A 142 17.77 35.66 3.95
CA HIS A 142 17.48 37.09 3.69
C HIS A 142 16.33 37.66 4.55
N HIS A 143 15.83 36.92 5.53
CA HIS A 143 14.92 37.35 6.60
C HIS A 143 15.61 37.29 7.97
#